data_AF-A0A1H1ZTX6-F1
#
_entry.id   AF-A0A1H1ZTX6-F1
#
_cell.length_a   1.000
_cell.length_b   1.000
_cell.length_c   1.000
_cell.angle_alpha   90.00
_cell.angle_beta   90.00
_cell.angle_gamma   90.00
#
_symmetry.space_group_name_H-M   'P 1'
#
loop_
_entity.id
_entity.type
_entity.pdbx_description
1 polymer ?
#
loop_
_entity_poly.entity_id
_entity_poly.type
_entity_poly.pdbx_seq_one_letter_code
_entity_poly.pdbx_strand_id
1 'polypeptide(L)'
;MLSFDAGPRSLNVPKPGLSGSIGSLPCIGPAAAPQLAKPGPENRFRFGISTDKAYTELLRGKTPHQVIVAVIDAGVDTAHEDLKDIHWVNPKKKKGDNGTYGWSYVGSAKGNVQFDNLELTRQVRQYQQKDTGRLSSNDLMTYRAESSELKRKFKSRQSLRRDQQAHWRQTQSSGRYLSLLYDGQLPTDPTATLLPK
;
A
#
# COMPACT_ATOMS: atom_id res chain seq x y z
N MET A 1 -22.67 21.50 5.13
CA MET A 1 -22.22 22.41 6.20
C MET A 1 -22.21 21.60 7.49
N LEU A 2 -21.05 21.22 8.00
CA LEU A 2 -20.95 20.52 9.29
C LEU A 2 -19.95 21.31 10.14
N SER A 3 -20.49 21.88 11.21
CA SER A 3 -19.79 22.73 12.17
C SER A 3 -18.87 21.89 13.06
N PHE A 4 -17.67 22.41 13.33
CA PHE A 4 -16.79 21.92 14.39
C PHE A 4 -17.11 22.70 15.68
N ASP A 5 -17.55 21.98 16.72
CA ASP A 5 -17.65 22.52 18.07
C ASP A 5 -16.33 22.26 18.80
N ALA A 6 -15.56 23.33 19.02
CA ALA A 6 -14.27 23.30 19.69
C ALA A 6 -14.45 23.82 21.14
N GLY A 7 -14.91 22.95 22.03
CA GLY A 7 -14.92 23.19 23.47
C GLY A 7 -13.95 22.27 24.21
N PRO A 8 -13.20 22.74 25.23
CA PRO A 8 -12.26 21.91 25.98
C PRO A 8 -13.04 21.00 26.95
N ARG A 9 -13.20 19.72 26.61
CA ARG A 9 -13.68 18.71 27.57
C ARG A 9 -12.48 18.13 28.32
N SER A 10 -12.40 18.45 29.61
CA SER A 10 -11.51 17.79 30.59
C SER A 10 -11.80 16.28 30.60
N LEU A 11 -10.85 15.48 30.11
CA LEU A 11 -10.92 14.03 30.16
C LEU A 11 -10.33 13.57 31.49
N ASN A 12 -11.20 13.07 32.36
CA ASN A 12 -10.80 12.40 33.60
C ASN A 12 -10.22 11.02 33.25
N VAL A 13 -8.90 10.87 33.33
CA VAL A 13 -8.19 9.61 33.06
C VAL A 13 -8.02 8.85 34.38
N PRO A 14 -8.53 7.61 34.53
CA PRO A 14 -8.28 6.82 35.73
C PRO A 14 -6.80 6.40 35.78
N LYS A 15 -6.16 6.63 36.94
CA LYS A 15 -4.78 6.19 37.22
C LYS A 15 -4.70 4.66 37.26
N PRO A 16 -3.75 4.01 36.54
CA PRO A 16 -3.47 2.59 36.73
C PRO A 16 -2.73 2.37 38.06
N GLY A 17 -3.21 1.40 38.85
CA GLY A 17 -2.56 0.95 40.07
C GLY A 17 -1.20 0.30 39.78
N LEU A 18 -0.19 0.72 40.52
CA LEU A 18 1.16 0.16 40.52
C LEU A 18 1.19 -1.10 41.39
N SER A 19 1.20 -2.28 40.78
CA SER A 19 1.76 -3.48 41.39
C SER A 19 2.13 -4.46 40.27
N GLY A 20 3.42 -4.50 39.93
CA GLY A 20 3.96 -5.36 38.89
C GLY A 20 5.43 -5.02 38.66
N SER A 21 6.31 -5.90 39.12
CA SER A 21 7.76 -5.85 38.92
C SER A 21 8.12 -5.51 37.48
N ILE A 22 8.77 -4.36 37.26
CA ILE A 22 9.25 -3.93 35.96
C ILE A 22 10.56 -4.70 35.71
N GLY A 23 10.44 -5.88 35.09
CA GLY A 23 11.59 -6.51 34.44
C GLY A 23 12.15 -5.53 33.40
N SER A 24 13.46 -5.29 33.46
CA SER A 24 14.19 -4.47 32.51
C SER A 24 13.92 -4.97 31.09
N LEU A 25 13.14 -4.21 30.32
CA LEU A 25 13.06 -4.40 28.88
C LEU A 25 14.42 -4.00 28.29
N PRO A 26 15.07 -4.86 27.51
CA PRO A 26 16.32 -4.50 26.87
C PRO A 26 16.05 -3.34 25.91
N CYS A 27 16.88 -2.31 26.02
CA CYS A 27 16.93 -1.22 25.06
C CYS A 27 17.19 -1.83 23.68
N ILE A 28 16.16 -1.88 22.83
CA ILE A 28 16.34 -2.18 21.42
C ILE A 28 17.19 -1.03 20.89
N GLY A 29 18.46 -1.31 20.60
CA GLY A 29 19.35 -0.37 19.93
C GLY A 29 18.72 0.11 18.62
N PRO A 30 19.16 1.25 18.07
CA PRO A 30 18.56 1.76 16.84
C PRO A 30 18.61 0.67 15.77
N ALA A 31 17.43 0.30 15.27
CA ALA A 31 17.31 -0.47 14.05
C ALA A 31 18.24 0.16 13.01
N ALA A 32 18.96 -0.67 12.24
CA ALA A 32 19.92 -0.23 11.25
C ALA A 32 19.33 0.94 10.44
N ALA A 33 20.03 2.07 10.43
CA ALA A 33 19.57 3.27 9.73
C ALA A 33 19.15 2.88 8.30
N PRO A 34 18.01 3.37 7.79
CA PRO A 34 17.53 3.02 6.45
C PRO A 34 18.66 3.31 5.47
N GLN A 35 19.15 2.25 4.80
CA GLN A 35 20.29 2.36 3.89
C GLN A 35 19.85 3.02 2.59
N LEU A 36 19.70 4.35 2.62
CA LEU A 36 19.66 5.14 1.40
C LEU A 36 21.10 5.45 0.98
N ALA A 37 21.61 4.64 0.06
CA ALA A 37 22.84 4.79 -0.72
C ALA A 37 24.05 5.40 0.02
N LYS A 38 24.91 4.52 0.58
CA LYS A 38 26.28 4.89 0.94
C LYS A 38 27.07 5.12 -0.36
N PRO A 39 27.53 6.34 -0.69
CA PRO A 39 28.35 6.54 -1.87
C PRO A 39 29.71 5.88 -1.67
N GLY A 40 30.16 5.11 -2.68
CA GLY A 40 31.54 4.64 -2.77
C GLY A 40 32.54 5.79 -2.89
N PRO A 41 33.85 5.52 -2.74
CA PRO A 41 34.89 6.54 -2.62
C PRO A 41 35.02 7.46 -3.84
N GLU A 42 34.44 7.10 -4.98
CA GLU A 42 34.37 7.92 -6.19
C GLU A 42 32.95 8.36 -6.54
N ASN A 43 32.29 9.19 -5.72
CA ASN A 43 31.14 9.95 -6.22
C ASN A 43 30.96 11.29 -5.50
N ARG A 44 31.60 12.33 -6.03
CA ARG A 44 31.27 13.72 -5.70
C ARG A 44 29.86 14.01 -6.22
N PHE A 45 29.00 14.56 -5.36
CA PHE A 45 27.66 15.08 -5.67
C PHE A 45 26.49 14.06 -5.76
N ARG A 46 26.22 13.35 -4.66
CA ARG A 46 24.87 12.88 -4.36
C ARG A 46 24.43 13.47 -3.03
N PHE A 47 23.41 14.31 -3.04
CA PHE A 47 22.80 14.83 -1.82
C PHE A 47 22.00 13.70 -1.17
N GLY A 48 22.53 13.11 -0.09
CA GLY A 48 21.77 12.22 0.79
C GLY A 48 20.94 13.01 1.80
N ILE A 49 20.03 12.33 2.51
CA ILE A 49 19.22 12.95 3.59
C ILE A 49 19.99 13.17 4.91
N SER A 50 21.33 12.98 4.88
CA SER A 50 22.22 13.17 6.03
C SER A 50 21.79 12.43 7.31
N THR A 51 21.32 11.18 7.18
CA THR A 51 20.88 10.35 8.32
C THR A 51 21.94 10.22 9.40
N ASP A 52 23.20 9.96 9.02
CA ASP A 52 24.28 9.74 9.99
C ASP A 52 24.52 11.00 10.83
N LYS A 53 24.58 12.17 10.18
CA LYS A 53 24.70 13.47 10.86
C LYS A 53 23.49 13.75 11.77
N ALA A 54 22.28 13.39 11.33
CA ALA A 54 21.09 13.55 12.16
C ALA A 54 21.21 12.76 13.47
N TYR A 55 21.61 11.49 13.41
CA TYR A 55 21.74 10.65 14.60
C TYR A 55 22.97 10.98 15.47
N THR A 56 24.13 11.28 14.88
CA THR A 56 25.37 11.48 15.64
C THR A 56 25.51 12.88 16.24
N GLU A 57 24.96 13.90 15.57
CA GLU A 57 25.12 15.32 15.94
C GLU A 57 23.80 15.97 16.33
N LEU A 58 22.80 15.98 15.43
CA LEU A 58 21.62 16.86 15.58
C LEU A 58 20.58 16.36 16.58
N LEU A 59 20.48 15.04 16.76
CA LEU A 59 19.56 14.40 17.70
C LEU A 59 20.22 14.06 19.04
N ARG A 60 21.52 14.33 19.19
CA ARG A 60 22.26 14.06 20.43
C ARG A 60 21.64 14.85 21.58
N GLY A 61 21.30 14.16 22.67
CA GLY A 61 20.68 14.77 23.85
C GLY A 61 19.21 15.16 23.68
N LYS A 62 18.57 14.87 22.53
CA LYS A 62 17.14 15.05 22.35
C LYS A 62 16.38 13.81 22.80
N THR A 63 15.22 14.01 23.41
CA THR A 63 14.33 12.92 23.79
C THR A 63 13.60 12.40 22.55
N PRO A 64 13.60 11.07 22.28
CA PRO A 64 12.86 10.51 21.16
C PRO A 64 11.35 10.59 21.43
N HIS A 65 10.58 10.87 20.38
CA HIS A 65 9.12 10.82 20.40
C HIS A 65 8.63 9.78 19.40
N GLN A 66 7.65 8.97 19.81
CA GLN A 66 7.01 8.03 18.91
C GLN A 66 6.15 8.79 17.89
N VAL A 67 6.38 8.54 16.61
CA VAL A 67 5.62 9.12 15.51
C VAL A 67 4.89 7.98 14.78
N ILE A 68 3.58 8.15 14.57
CA ILE A 68 2.79 7.25 13.74
C ILE A 68 2.76 7.84 12.32
N VAL A 69 3.24 7.07 11.34
CA VAL A 69 3.28 7.47 9.93
C VAL A 69 2.25 6.65 9.15
N ALA A 70 1.37 7.33 8.43
CA ALA A 70 0.44 6.69 7.50
C ALA A 70 1.01 6.72 6.08
N VAL A 71 1.13 5.55 5.46
CA VAL A 71 1.52 5.41 4.05
C VAL A 71 0.25 5.20 3.22
N ILE A 72 -0.02 6.11 2.29
CA ILE A 72 -1.18 6.05 1.40
C ILE A 72 -0.69 5.56 0.03
N ASP A 73 -0.66 4.24 -0.12
CA ASP A 73 -0.23 3.56 -1.35
C ASP A 73 -1.17 2.37 -1.64
N ALA A 74 -0.87 1.59 -2.68
CA ALA A 74 -1.62 0.40 -3.10
C ALA A 74 -1.60 -0.76 -2.07
N GLY A 75 -0.84 -0.63 -0.99
CA GLY A 75 -0.74 -1.61 0.10
C GLY A 75 0.68 -1.71 0.66
N VAL A 76 0.82 -2.46 1.75
CA VAL A 76 2.11 -2.83 2.35
C VAL A 76 2.10 -4.32 2.63
N ASP A 77 3.23 -5.00 2.43
CA ASP A 77 3.35 -6.40 2.84
C ASP A 77 3.39 -6.49 4.37
N THR A 78 2.26 -6.88 4.95
CA THR A 78 2.11 -6.97 6.40
C THR A 78 2.87 -8.16 7.01
N ALA A 79 3.35 -9.10 6.20
CA ALA A 79 4.12 -10.25 6.65
C ALA A 79 5.64 -10.05 6.48
N HIS A 80 6.07 -8.92 5.93
CA HIS A 80 7.48 -8.61 5.72
C HIS A 80 8.25 -8.62 7.04
N GLU A 81 9.39 -9.33 7.08
CA GLU A 81 10.13 -9.59 8.31
C GLU A 81 10.59 -8.32 9.04
N ASP A 82 10.99 -7.29 8.28
CA ASP A 82 11.41 -6.00 8.82
C ASP A 82 10.25 -5.08 9.26
N LEU A 83 9.02 -5.34 8.81
CA LEU A 83 7.87 -4.45 9.05
C LEU A 83 6.91 -4.98 10.12
N LYS A 84 6.87 -6.31 10.31
CA LYS A 84 5.90 -6.98 11.19
C LYS A 84 5.89 -6.42 12.63
N ASP A 85 7.03 -5.99 13.15
CA ASP A 85 7.20 -5.53 14.53
C ASP A 85 6.92 -4.03 14.71
N ILE A 86 6.83 -3.26 13.62
CA ILE A 86 6.62 -1.80 13.66
C ILE A 86 5.23 -1.36 13.18
N HIS A 87 4.37 -2.30 12.81
CA HIS A 87 3.00 -1.96 12.40
C HIS A 87 2.20 -1.35 13.54
N TRP A 88 1.61 -0.19 13.26
CA TRP A 88 0.64 0.39 14.17
C TRP A 88 -0.69 -0.37 14.11
N VAL A 89 -1.16 -0.88 15.25
CA VAL A 89 -2.47 -1.54 15.37
C VAL A 89 -3.50 -0.52 15.82
N ASN A 90 -4.62 -0.41 15.09
CA ASN A 90 -5.69 0.53 15.42
C ASN A 90 -6.44 0.08 16.71
N PRO A 91 -6.28 0.77 17.85
CA PRO A 91 -6.90 0.37 19.10
C PRO A 91 -8.41 0.63 19.15
N LYS A 92 -8.95 1.40 18.19
CA LYS A 92 -10.36 1.79 18.10
C LYS A 92 -11.11 1.06 16.98
N LYS A 93 -10.61 -0.10 16.53
CA LYS A 93 -11.22 -0.87 15.44
C LYS A 93 -12.69 -1.18 15.73
N LYS A 94 -13.60 -0.64 14.93
CA LYS A 94 -15.04 -0.92 15.00
C LYS A 94 -15.42 -2.03 14.02
N LYS A 95 -16.56 -2.67 14.25
CA LYS A 95 -17.14 -3.66 13.34
C LYS A 95 -17.44 -2.99 12.00
N GLY A 96 -16.72 -3.35 10.94
CA GLY A 96 -16.81 -2.72 9.61
C GLY A 96 -15.57 -1.93 9.19
N ASP A 97 -14.59 -1.73 10.07
CA ASP A 97 -13.30 -1.14 9.70
C ASP A 97 -12.46 -2.15 8.92
N ASN A 98 -12.12 -1.80 7.68
CA ASN A 98 -11.37 -2.66 6.76
C ASN A 98 -9.87 -2.51 7.00
N GLY A 99 -9.31 -3.29 7.93
CA GLY A 99 -7.86 -3.39 8.16
C GLY A 99 -7.47 -3.56 9.63
N THR A 100 -6.37 -4.28 9.89
CA THR A 100 -5.80 -4.46 11.24
C THR A 100 -4.73 -3.42 11.55
N TYR A 101 -3.94 -3.04 10.54
CA TYR A 101 -2.80 -2.12 10.65
C TYR A 101 -3.09 -0.72 10.08
N GLY A 102 -4.38 -0.35 9.98
CA GLY A 102 -4.81 0.90 9.36
C GLY A 102 -6.14 0.76 8.61
N TRP A 103 -6.43 1.75 7.77
CA TRP A 103 -7.62 1.79 6.92
C TRP A 103 -7.28 1.41 5.49
N SER A 104 -8.00 0.44 4.92
CA SER A 104 -8.00 0.16 3.47
C SER A 104 -8.96 1.12 2.77
N TYR A 105 -8.43 2.08 2.01
CA TYR A 105 -9.22 3.03 1.21
C TYR A 105 -9.55 2.50 -0.18
N VAL A 106 -8.81 1.50 -0.66
CA VAL A 106 -8.97 0.89 -1.99
C VAL A 106 -9.82 -0.39 -1.92
N GLY A 107 -10.46 -0.65 -0.78
CA GLY A 107 -11.29 -1.83 -0.56
C GLY A 107 -12.55 -1.53 0.24
N SER A 108 -13.46 -2.50 0.25
CA SER A 108 -14.69 -2.46 1.05
C SER A 108 -14.84 -3.77 1.82
N ALA A 109 -15.86 -3.85 2.68
CA ALA A 109 -16.21 -5.10 3.34
C ALA A 109 -16.53 -6.24 2.35
N LYS A 110 -16.84 -5.93 1.08
CA LYS A 110 -17.10 -6.90 0.00
C LYS A 110 -15.83 -7.36 -0.74
N GLY A 111 -14.67 -6.78 -0.44
CA GLY A 111 -13.39 -7.12 -1.06
C GLY A 111 -12.54 -5.90 -1.41
N ASN A 112 -11.27 -6.18 -1.69
CA ASN A 112 -10.28 -5.19 -2.13
C ASN A 112 -10.28 -5.04 -3.66
N VAL A 113 -9.96 -3.84 -4.14
CA VAL A 113 -9.65 -3.61 -5.55
C VAL A 113 -8.32 -4.29 -5.86
N GLN A 114 -8.36 -5.29 -6.74
CA GLN A 114 -7.18 -6.07 -7.13
C GLN A 114 -6.31 -5.35 -8.16
N PHE A 115 -6.89 -4.43 -8.93
CA PHE A 115 -6.20 -3.75 -10.03
C PHE A 115 -6.57 -2.28 -10.03
N ASP A 116 -5.57 -1.41 -9.98
CA ASP A 116 -5.75 0.03 -10.13
C ASP A 116 -5.73 0.46 -11.61
N ASN A 117 -6.22 1.67 -11.87
CA ASN A 117 -6.11 2.32 -13.16
C ASN A 117 -4.66 2.72 -13.43
N LEU A 118 -4.13 2.32 -14.58
CA LEU A 118 -2.79 2.71 -14.99
C LEU A 118 -2.76 4.17 -15.44
N GLU A 119 -1.61 4.84 -15.30
CA GLU A 119 -1.33 6.17 -15.88
C GLU A 119 -1.69 6.25 -17.38
N LEU A 120 -1.58 5.13 -18.08
CA LEU A 120 -1.98 4.99 -19.48
C LEU A 120 -3.45 5.35 -19.71
N THR A 121 -4.34 5.08 -18.74
CA THR A 121 -5.75 5.47 -18.78
C THR A 121 -5.89 7.00 -18.78
N ARG A 122 -5.12 7.70 -17.94
CA ARG A 122 -5.11 9.16 -17.88
C ARG A 122 -4.61 9.76 -19.19
N GLN A 123 -3.53 9.22 -19.75
CA GLN A 123 -2.97 9.67 -21.03
C GLN A 123 -3.97 9.48 -22.18
N VAL A 124 -4.61 8.30 -22.30
CA VAL A 124 -5.62 8.06 -23.34
C VAL A 124 -6.79 9.04 -23.24
N ARG A 125 -7.28 9.32 -22.02
CA ARG A 125 -8.35 10.30 -21.79
C ARG A 125 -7.92 11.71 -22.19
N GLN A 126 -6.71 12.11 -21.82
CA GLN A 126 -6.17 13.43 -22.17
C GLN A 126 -6.09 13.64 -23.68
N TYR A 127 -5.66 12.64 -24.45
CA TYR A 127 -5.68 12.72 -25.91
C TYR A 127 -7.12 12.76 -26.42
N GLN A 128 -8.03 11.89 -25.96
CA GLN A 128 -9.44 11.90 -26.41
C GLN A 128 -10.16 13.25 -26.23
N GLN A 129 -9.80 14.03 -25.21
CA GLN A 129 -10.40 15.34 -24.92
C GLN A 129 -9.69 16.51 -25.61
N LYS A 130 -8.54 16.30 -26.25
CA LYS A 130 -7.78 17.37 -26.88
C LYS A 130 -8.49 17.86 -28.14
N ASP A 131 -8.78 19.14 -28.22
CA ASP A 131 -9.29 19.77 -29.44
C ASP A 131 -8.21 19.74 -30.53
N THR A 132 -8.48 18.99 -31.60
CA THR A 132 -7.57 18.86 -32.74
C THR A 132 -7.80 19.91 -33.82
N GLY A 133 -8.88 20.69 -33.75
CA GLY A 133 -9.27 21.64 -34.79
C GLY A 133 -8.31 22.83 -34.95
N ARG A 134 -7.48 23.08 -33.93
CA ARG A 134 -6.51 24.20 -33.90
C ARG A 134 -5.06 23.75 -34.18
N LEU A 135 -4.83 22.47 -34.46
CA LEU A 135 -3.49 21.93 -34.70
C LEU A 135 -3.03 22.18 -36.13
N SER A 136 -1.73 22.45 -36.31
CA SER A 136 -1.11 22.46 -37.64
C SER A 136 -1.12 21.06 -38.26
N SER A 137 -0.96 20.95 -39.57
CA SER A 137 -0.94 19.64 -40.26
C SER A 137 0.12 18.69 -39.70
N ASN A 138 1.32 19.21 -39.38
CA ASN A 138 2.40 18.42 -38.80
C ASN A 138 2.06 17.97 -37.38
N ASP A 139 1.51 18.86 -36.55
CA ASP A 139 1.10 18.50 -35.18
C ASP A 139 -0.06 17.51 -35.15
N LEU A 140 -0.98 17.62 -36.10
CA LEU A 140 -2.10 16.70 -36.24
C LEU A 140 -1.62 15.30 -36.63
N MET A 141 -0.60 15.21 -37.49
CA MET A 141 0.03 13.94 -37.84
C MET A 141 0.72 13.29 -36.63
N THR A 142 1.52 14.06 -35.89
CA THR A 142 2.18 13.59 -34.65
C THR A 142 1.15 13.14 -33.61
N TYR A 143 0.12 13.94 -33.37
CA TYR A 143 -0.97 13.62 -32.45
C TYR A 143 -1.70 12.31 -32.83
N ARG A 144 -1.96 12.08 -34.13
CA ARG A 144 -2.59 10.84 -34.61
C ARG A 144 -1.68 9.63 -34.39
N ALA A 145 -0.38 9.76 -34.65
CA ALA A 145 0.59 8.69 -34.42
C ALA A 145 0.65 8.33 -32.93
N GLU A 146 0.87 9.31 -32.06
CA GLU A 146 0.96 9.12 -30.60
C GLU A 146 -0.33 8.56 -30.00
N SER A 147 -1.49 9.11 -30.38
CA SER A 147 -2.78 8.63 -29.89
C SER A 147 -3.09 7.20 -30.34
N SER A 148 -2.67 6.81 -31.54
CA SER A 148 -2.80 5.43 -32.03
C SER A 148 -1.93 4.45 -31.23
N GLU A 149 -0.70 4.87 -30.90
CA GLU A 149 0.22 4.07 -30.12
C GLU A 149 -0.25 3.90 -28.68
N LEU A 150 -0.71 4.98 -28.03
CA LEU A 150 -1.29 4.93 -26.69
C LEU A 150 -2.50 4.00 -26.63
N LYS A 151 -3.38 4.05 -27.64
CA LYS A 151 -4.53 3.12 -27.74
C LYS A 151 -4.08 1.67 -27.89
N ARG A 152 -3.04 1.40 -28.69
CA ARG A 152 -2.47 0.05 -28.84
C ARG A 152 -1.89 -0.46 -27.54
N LYS A 153 -1.05 0.34 -26.87
CA LYS A 153 -0.49 0.05 -25.54
C LYS A 153 -1.60 -0.22 -24.54
N PHE A 154 -2.65 0.60 -24.53
CA PHE A 154 -3.79 0.43 -23.62
C PHE A 154 -4.50 -0.90 -23.86
N LYS A 155 -4.80 -1.24 -25.13
CA LYS A 155 -5.46 -2.50 -25.48
C LYS A 155 -4.63 -3.72 -25.09
N SER A 156 -3.32 -3.69 -25.35
CA SER A 156 -2.40 -4.76 -24.93
C SER A 156 -2.35 -4.90 -23.41
N ARG A 157 -2.21 -3.80 -22.68
CA ARG A 157 -2.17 -3.84 -21.21
C ARG A 157 -3.50 -4.33 -20.61
N GLN A 158 -4.61 -3.99 -21.25
CA GLN A 158 -5.95 -4.49 -20.89
C GLN A 158 -6.08 -6.00 -21.13
N SER A 159 -5.49 -6.56 -22.19
CA SER A 159 -5.50 -8.02 -22.41
C SER A 159 -4.60 -8.73 -21.40
N LEU A 160 -3.36 -8.28 -21.19
CA LEU A 160 -2.46 -8.86 -20.19
C LEU A 160 -3.11 -8.91 -18.80
N ARG A 161 -3.78 -7.82 -18.40
CA ARG A 161 -4.48 -7.80 -17.11
C ARG A 161 -5.62 -8.81 -17.03
N ARG A 162 -6.38 -9.00 -18.12
CA ARG A 162 -7.44 -10.04 -18.16
C ARG A 162 -6.83 -11.44 -18.05
N ASP A 163 -5.71 -11.68 -18.70
CA ASP A 163 -5.01 -12.97 -18.68
C ASP A 163 -4.44 -13.25 -17.28
N GLN A 164 -3.80 -12.25 -16.65
CA GLN A 164 -3.35 -12.33 -15.26
C GLN A 164 -4.51 -12.60 -14.30
N GLN A 165 -5.66 -11.95 -14.52
CA GLN A 165 -6.85 -12.17 -13.69
C GLN A 165 -7.44 -13.57 -13.89
N ALA A 166 -7.43 -14.11 -15.11
CA ALA A 166 -7.85 -15.47 -15.39
C ALA A 166 -6.92 -16.50 -14.73
N HIS A 167 -5.61 -16.28 -14.85
CA HIS A 167 -4.59 -17.11 -14.20
C HIS A 167 -4.74 -17.08 -12.67
N TRP A 168 -4.89 -15.89 -12.08
CA TRP A 168 -5.09 -15.77 -10.63
C TRP A 168 -6.35 -16.49 -10.14
N ARG A 169 -7.47 -16.43 -10.88
CA ARG A 169 -8.68 -17.20 -10.55
C ARG A 169 -8.42 -18.71 -10.56
N GLN A 170 -7.66 -19.19 -11.53
CA GLN A 170 -7.29 -20.61 -11.60
C GLN A 170 -6.41 -21.01 -10.41
N THR A 171 -5.39 -20.22 -10.10
CA THR A 171 -4.47 -20.47 -8.96
C THR A 171 -5.20 -20.43 -7.61
N GLN A 172 -6.15 -19.52 -7.42
CA GLN A 172 -7.00 -19.50 -6.23
C GLN A 172 -7.89 -20.74 -6.13
N SER A 173 -8.46 -21.18 -7.26
CA SER A 173 -9.29 -22.39 -7.30
C SER A 173 -8.49 -23.67 -7.02
N SER A 174 -7.27 -23.76 -7.53
CA SER A 174 -6.37 -24.90 -7.30
C SER A 174 -5.77 -24.88 -5.91
N GLY A 175 -5.40 -23.71 -5.39
CA GLY A 175 -4.93 -23.54 -4.02
C GLY A 175 -6.00 -23.95 -3.00
N ARG A 176 -7.26 -23.56 -3.23
CA ARG A 176 -8.41 -24.01 -2.43
C ARG A 176 -8.64 -25.52 -2.55
N TYR A 177 -8.44 -26.10 -3.75
CA TYR A 177 -8.55 -27.55 -3.94
C TYR A 177 -7.46 -28.30 -3.18
N LEU A 178 -6.22 -27.82 -3.22
CA LEU A 178 -5.08 -28.40 -2.49
C LEU A 178 -5.22 -28.22 -0.97
N SER A 179 -5.75 -27.10 -0.48
CA SER A 179 -6.01 -26.92 0.96
C SER A 179 -7.11 -27.87 1.45
N LEU A 180 -8.19 -28.04 0.68
CA LEU A 180 -9.25 -29.00 1.01
C LEU A 180 -8.76 -30.46 0.99
N LEU A 181 -7.80 -30.79 0.11
CA LEU A 181 -7.10 -32.08 0.11
C LEU A 181 -6.27 -32.28 1.38
N TYR A 182 -5.57 -31.25 1.84
CA TYR A 182 -4.70 -31.33 3.02
C TYR A 182 -5.50 -31.36 4.33
N ASP A 183 -6.62 -30.63 4.38
CA ASP A 183 -7.51 -30.54 5.55
C ASP A 183 -8.54 -31.70 5.60
N GLY A 184 -8.52 -32.62 4.63
CA GLY A 184 -9.42 -33.78 4.59
C GLY A 184 -10.90 -33.45 4.36
N GLN A 185 -11.22 -32.25 3.88
CA GLN A 185 -12.57 -31.72 3.70
C GLN A 185 -13.01 -31.75 2.22
N LEU A 186 -12.70 -32.82 1.50
CA LEU A 186 -13.24 -32.98 0.14
C LEU A 186 -14.77 -33.12 0.19
N PRO A 187 -15.52 -32.41 -0.68
CA PRO A 187 -16.89 -32.78 -0.99
C PRO A 187 -16.91 -34.23 -1.51
N THR A 188 -17.77 -35.08 -0.96
CA THR A 188 -17.88 -36.50 -1.34
C THR A 188 -18.47 -36.74 -2.74
N ASP A 189 -18.75 -35.67 -3.47
CA ASP A 189 -19.28 -35.69 -4.84
C ASP A 189 -18.26 -35.08 -5.82
N PRO A 190 -17.67 -35.88 -6.73
CA PRO A 190 -16.68 -35.42 -7.72
C PRO A 190 -17.27 -34.46 -8.77
N THR A 191 -18.59 -34.26 -8.79
CA THR A 191 -19.32 -33.37 -9.72
C THR A 191 -19.62 -31.99 -9.14
N ALA A 192 -19.31 -31.75 -7.86
CA ALA A 192 -19.56 -30.46 -7.20
C ALA A 192 -18.65 -29.37 -7.81
N THR A 193 -19.21 -28.64 -8.77
CA THR A 193 -18.55 -27.46 -9.35
C THR A 193 -18.38 -26.44 -8.23
N LEU A 194 -17.12 -26.16 -7.85
CA LEU A 194 -16.77 -25.10 -6.89
C LEU A 194 -17.03 -23.73 -7.54
N LEU A 195 -18.30 -23.37 -7.66
CA LEU A 195 -18.70 -22.04 -8.09
C LEU A 195 -18.25 -21.02 -7.03
N PRO A 196 -17.59 -19.91 -7.43
CA PRO A 196 -17.28 -18.84 -6.49
C PRO A 196 -18.59 -18.22 -5.98
N LYS A 197 -18.74 -18.15 -4.66
CA LYS A 197 -19.75 -17.31 -3.99
C LYS A 197 -19.23 -15.89 -3.86
#